data_AF-A0A6A4GYI5-F1
#
_entry.id   AF-A0A6A4GYI5-F1
#
_cell.length_a   1.000
_cell.length_b   1.000
_cell.length_c   1.000
_cell.angle_alpha   90.00
_cell.angle_beta   90.00
_cell.angle_gamma   90.00
#
_symmetry.space_group_name_H-M   'P 1'
#
loop_
_entity.id
_entity.type
_entity.pdbx_description
1 polymer ?
#
loop_
_entity_poly.entity_id
_entity_poly.type
_entity_poly.pdbx_seq_one_letter_code
_entity_poly.pdbx_strand_id
1 'polypeptide(L)'
;FHPSMPPKDINYARPSVSTWATQLVGKHVEKSMRDLTHDPPVPDSLSAQVPVRLAAAANDRSKAKGIRVVTKEDLMSFRFSDRAKLFKARAPLVWYLTECMAAPKKNGELIVRKRRNPSIIQTSAIASFVLCRNQYANGYMAIQRGIWHIAFFVLGCSFDRRIR
;
A
#
# COMPACT_ATOMS: atom_id res chain seq x y z
N PHE A 1 -21.44 -28.86 19.20
CA PHE A 1 -22.53 -27.86 19.25
C PHE A 1 -23.80 -28.58 19.62
N HIS A 2 -24.39 -28.30 20.79
CA HIS A 2 -25.67 -28.89 21.18
C HIS A 2 -26.78 -27.93 20.71
N PRO A 3 -27.79 -28.37 19.94
CA PRO A 3 -28.78 -27.48 19.33
C PRO A 3 -29.71 -26.76 20.32
N SER A 4 -29.64 -27.10 21.62
CA SER A 4 -30.48 -26.52 22.67
C SER A 4 -29.81 -25.45 23.55
N MET A 5 -28.52 -25.14 23.33
CA MET A 5 -27.80 -24.15 24.15
C MET A 5 -27.71 -22.80 23.41
N PRO A 6 -28.27 -21.70 23.96
CA PRO A 6 -28.12 -20.37 23.39
C PRO A 6 -26.64 -19.98 23.29
N PRO A 7 -26.18 -19.36 22.19
CA PRO A 7 -24.76 -18.99 22.03
C PRO A 7 -24.18 -18.10 23.13
N LYS A 8 -25.05 -17.37 23.85
CA LYS A 8 -24.72 -16.51 24.98
C LYS A 8 -24.29 -17.26 26.25
N ASP A 9 -24.69 -18.52 26.40
CA ASP A 9 -24.47 -19.33 27.61
C ASP A 9 -23.24 -20.25 27.47
N ILE A 10 -22.58 -20.22 26.31
CA ILE A 10 -21.33 -20.93 26.07
C ILE A 10 -20.18 -20.13 26.68
N ASN A 11 -19.70 -20.57 27.85
CA ASN A 11 -18.49 -20.04 28.46
C ASN A 11 -17.34 -20.04 27.44
N TYR A 12 -16.60 -18.93 27.35
CA TYR A 12 -15.51 -18.70 26.39
C TYR A 12 -15.90 -18.58 24.90
N ALA A 13 -17.18 -18.65 24.52
CA ALA A 13 -17.56 -18.47 23.11
C ALA A 13 -17.14 -17.09 22.57
N ARG A 14 -17.26 -16.01 23.36
CA ARG A 14 -16.90 -14.66 22.92
C ARG A 14 -15.38 -14.51 22.64
N PRO A 15 -14.46 -14.91 23.55
CA PRO A 15 -13.03 -14.96 23.26
C PRO A 15 -12.66 -15.87 22.08
N SER A 16 -13.26 -17.06 21.97
CA SER A 16 -12.96 -18.01 20.89
C SER A 16 -13.42 -17.50 19.54
N VAL A 17 -14.63 -16.94 19.44
CA VAL A 17 -15.15 -16.32 18.21
C VAL A 17 -14.31 -15.11 17.81
N SER A 18 -13.92 -14.26 18.76
CA SER A 18 -13.08 -13.08 18.48
C SER A 18 -11.70 -13.49 17.97
N THR A 19 -11.08 -14.51 18.58
CA THR A 19 -9.80 -15.06 18.13
C THR A 19 -9.90 -15.66 16.73
N TRP A 20 -10.93 -16.46 16.48
CA TRP A 20 -11.20 -17.04 15.16
C TRP A 20 -11.39 -15.97 14.08
N ALA A 21 -12.20 -14.94 14.36
CA ALA A 21 -12.41 -13.83 13.43
C ALA A 21 -11.11 -13.06 13.16
N THR A 22 -10.29 -12.84 14.18
CA THR A 22 -8.99 -12.16 14.05
C THR A 22 -8.03 -12.96 13.17
N GLN A 23 -7.95 -14.29 13.36
CA GLN A 23 -7.12 -15.16 12.52
C GLN A 23 -7.61 -15.17 11.06
N LEU A 24 -8.92 -15.22 10.84
CA LEU A 24 -9.50 -15.20 9.50
C LEU A 24 -9.20 -13.89 8.77
N VAL A 25 -9.45 -12.76 9.43
CA VAL A 25 -9.13 -11.42 8.91
C VAL A 25 -7.64 -11.28 8.66
N GLY A 26 -6.80 -11.70 9.61
CA GLY A 26 -5.34 -11.68 9.49
C GLY A 26 -4.84 -12.43 8.26
N LYS A 27 -5.31 -13.66 8.05
CA LYS A 27 -4.96 -14.47 6.86
C LYS A 27 -5.41 -13.79 5.55
N HIS A 28 -6.59 -13.19 5.53
CA HIS A 28 -7.08 -12.49 4.35
C HIS A 28 -6.26 -11.24 4.03
N VAL A 29 -5.93 -10.43 5.04
CA VAL A 29 -5.08 -9.24 4.92
C VAL A 29 -3.68 -9.62 4.46
N GLU A 30 -3.12 -10.69 5.03
CA GLU A 30 -1.81 -11.18 4.66
C GLU A 30 -1.78 -11.61 3.19
N LYS A 31 -2.79 -12.37 2.74
CA LYS A 31 -2.92 -12.77 1.34
C LYS A 31 -3.06 -11.54 0.43
N SER A 32 -3.94 -10.61 0.77
CA SER A 32 -4.17 -9.39 0.00
C SER A 32 -2.90 -8.56 -0.16
N MET A 33 -2.10 -8.43 0.91
CA MET A 33 -0.81 -7.74 0.86
C MET A 33 0.22 -8.46 0.02
N ARG A 34 0.26 -9.79 0.07
CA ARG A 34 1.14 -10.57 -0.81
C ARG A 34 0.75 -10.35 -2.28
N ASP A 35 -0.55 -10.36 -2.59
CA ASP A 35 -1.04 -10.21 -3.96
C ASP A 35 -0.72 -8.81 -4.52
N LEU A 36 -0.65 -7.76 -3.68
CA LEU A 36 -0.19 -6.43 -4.10
C LEU A 36 1.30 -6.39 -4.49
N THR A 37 2.15 -7.31 -4.04
CA THR A 37 3.59 -7.33 -4.35
C THR A 37 3.91 -7.84 -5.77
N HIS A 38 2.87 -8.25 -6.50
CA HIS A 38 2.95 -8.75 -7.86
C HIS A 38 2.00 -7.98 -8.77
N ASP A 39 2.43 -7.77 -10.02
CA ASP A 39 1.52 -7.36 -11.08
C ASP A 39 0.45 -8.46 -11.26
N PRO A 40 -0.82 -8.08 -11.51
CA PRO A 40 -1.87 -9.07 -11.72
C PRO A 40 -1.60 -9.86 -13.01
N PRO A 41 -2.03 -11.13 -13.09
CA PRO A 41 -1.83 -11.96 -14.28
C PRO A 41 -2.47 -11.35 -15.54
N VAL A 42 -3.61 -10.68 -15.36
CA VAL A 42 -4.28 -9.88 -16.39
C VAL A 42 -4.26 -8.42 -15.92
N PRO A 43 -3.52 -7.53 -16.60
CA PRO A 43 -3.47 -6.12 -16.21
C PRO A 43 -4.83 -5.48 -16.44
N ASP A 44 -5.44 -5.01 -15.35
CA ASP A 44 -6.55 -4.06 -15.43
C ASP A 44 -6.04 -2.66 -15.79
N SER A 45 -6.94 -1.78 -16.22
CA SER A 45 -6.58 -0.42 -16.66
C SER A 45 -5.85 0.39 -15.58
N LEU A 46 -6.07 0.08 -14.30
CA LEU A 46 -5.42 0.72 -13.17
C LEU A 46 -4.00 0.17 -12.94
N SER A 47 -3.80 -1.15 -13.01
CA SER A 47 -2.49 -1.78 -12.83
C SER A 47 -1.57 -1.52 -14.03
N ALA A 48 -2.14 -1.33 -15.23
CA ALA A 48 -1.38 -0.90 -16.40
C ALA A 48 -0.73 0.49 -16.20
N GLN A 49 -1.37 1.38 -15.42
CA GLN A 49 -0.89 2.73 -15.14
C GLN A 49 0.08 2.79 -13.96
N VAL A 50 -0.03 1.85 -13.02
CA VAL A 50 0.77 1.85 -11.79
C VAL A 50 1.58 0.54 -11.73
N PRO A 51 2.80 0.52 -12.31
CA PRO A 51 3.63 -0.68 -12.29
C PRO A 51 4.04 -1.01 -10.84
N VAL A 52 3.93 -2.30 -10.47
CA VAL A 52 4.33 -2.74 -9.13
C VAL A 52 5.84 -2.75 -8.99
N ARG A 53 6.54 -3.18 -10.04
CA ARG A 53 8.00 -3.34 -10.07
C ARG A 53 8.61 -2.42 -11.12
N LEU A 54 9.61 -1.66 -10.70
CA LEU A 54 10.30 -0.70 -11.54
C LEU A 54 11.81 -0.77 -11.26
N ALA A 55 12.61 -1.19 -12.23
CA ALA A 55 14.05 -1.34 -12.06
C ALA A 55 14.81 -0.10 -12.56
N ALA A 56 15.90 0.29 -11.89
CA ALA A 56 16.76 1.38 -12.37
C ALA A 56 17.54 0.98 -13.65
N ALA A 57 17.84 -0.30 -13.81
CA ALA A 57 18.49 -0.87 -14.99
C ALA A 57 18.01 -2.31 -15.22
N ALA A 58 18.07 -2.79 -16.46
CA ALA A 58 17.75 -4.18 -16.79
C ALA A 58 18.70 -4.71 -17.88
N ASN A 59 19.32 -5.85 -17.59
CA ASN A 59 20.09 -6.63 -18.56
C ASN A 59 19.12 -7.46 -19.43
N ASP A 60 19.58 -8.04 -20.53
CA ASP A 60 18.70 -8.78 -21.46
C ASP A 60 17.97 -9.95 -20.79
N ARG A 61 18.64 -10.62 -19.85
CA ARG A 61 18.01 -11.65 -18.98
C ARG A 61 16.89 -11.10 -18.10
N SER A 62 17.02 -9.86 -17.63
CA SER A 62 16.03 -9.19 -16.79
C SER A 62 14.84 -8.71 -17.63
N LYS A 63 15.12 -8.19 -18.83
CA LYS A 63 14.08 -7.82 -19.81
C LYS A 63 13.24 -9.04 -20.24
N ALA A 64 13.88 -10.19 -20.47
CA ALA A 64 13.20 -11.44 -20.79
C ALA A 64 12.26 -11.94 -19.67
N LYS A 65 12.46 -11.50 -18.42
CA LYS A 65 11.57 -11.76 -17.28
C LYS A 65 10.46 -10.71 -17.11
N GLY A 66 10.30 -9.80 -18.08
CA GLY A 66 9.32 -8.73 -18.04
C GLY A 66 9.64 -7.60 -17.06
N ILE A 67 10.90 -7.47 -16.62
CA ILE A 67 11.29 -6.38 -15.72
C ILE A 67 11.26 -5.05 -16.49
N ARG A 68 10.39 -4.14 -16.05
CA ARG A 68 10.27 -2.79 -16.61
C ARG A 68 11.31 -1.86 -16.01
N VAL A 69 12.08 -1.20 -16.88
CA VAL A 69 13.02 -0.15 -16.48
C VAL A 69 12.24 1.15 -16.24
N VAL A 70 12.60 1.88 -15.17
CA VAL A 70 12.06 3.20 -14.86
C VAL A 70 12.31 4.14 -16.02
N THR A 71 11.23 4.72 -16.55
CA THR A 71 11.31 5.81 -17.53
C THR A 71 11.04 7.16 -16.85
N LYS A 72 11.38 8.25 -17.53
CA LYS A 72 11.06 9.60 -17.04
C LYS A 72 9.55 9.78 -16.91
N GLU A 73 8.80 9.21 -17.83
CA GLU A 73 7.34 9.25 -17.89
C GLU A 73 6.72 8.55 -16.67
N ASP A 74 7.31 7.44 -16.21
CA ASP A 74 6.87 6.74 -14.99
C ASP A 74 7.06 7.60 -13.72
N LEU A 75 8.10 8.43 -13.69
CA LEU A 75 8.34 9.37 -12.59
C LEU A 75 7.37 10.56 -12.65
N MET A 76 7.18 11.12 -13.83
CA MET A 76 6.35 12.31 -14.03
C MET A 76 4.84 12.01 -13.94
N SER A 77 4.43 10.78 -14.25
CA SER A 77 3.04 10.32 -14.12
C SER A 77 2.66 9.87 -12.70
N PHE A 78 3.59 9.97 -11.74
CA PHE A 78 3.30 9.58 -10.35
C PHE A 78 2.15 10.41 -9.76
N ARG A 79 1.06 9.73 -9.41
CA ARG A 79 -0.07 10.31 -8.67
C ARG A 79 -0.47 9.43 -7.49
N PHE A 80 -0.73 10.07 -6.34
CA PHE A 80 -1.26 9.39 -5.15
C PHE A 80 -2.71 8.94 -5.34
N SER A 81 -3.51 9.69 -6.10
CA SER A 81 -4.91 9.37 -6.38
C SER A 81 -5.06 8.01 -7.05
N ASP A 82 -4.16 7.68 -7.97
CA ASP A 82 -4.28 6.50 -8.81
C ASP A 82 -3.88 5.25 -8.02
N ARG A 83 -2.87 5.38 -7.16
CA ARG A 83 -2.50 4.36 -6.17
C ARG A 83 -3.57 4.14 -5.12
N ALA A 84 -4.21 5.22 -4.63
CA ALA A 84 -5.34 5.11 -3.72
C ALA A 84 -6.50 4.34 -4.36
N LYS A 85 -6.85 4.64 -5.61
CA LYS A 85 -7.87 3.90 -6.37
C LYS A 85 -7.47 2.43 -6.56
N LEU A 86 -6.22 2.17 -6.94
CA LEU A 86 -5.70 0.82 -7.11
C LEU A 86 -5.78 0.02 -5.82
N PHE A 87 -5.34 0.57 -4.68
CA PHE A 87 -5.39 -0.12 -3.40
C PHE A 87 -6.82 -0.35 -2.90
N LYS A 88 -7.72 0.62 -3.09
CA LYS A 88 -9.15 0.43 -2.82
C LYS A 88 -9.73 -0.74 -3.64
N ALA A 89 -9.37 -0.84 -4.91
CA ALA A 89 -9.87 -1.88 -5.80
C ALA A 89 -9.26 -3.26 -5.49
N ARG A 90 -7.93 -3.34 -5.33
CA ARG A 90 -7.21 -4.62 -5.19
C ARG A 90 -7.16 -5.16 -3.76
N ALA A 91 -7.26 -4.30 -2.75
CA ALA A 91 -7.12 -4.69 -1.35
C ALA A 91 -8.12 -3.93 -0.45
N PRO A 92 -9.44 -4.08 -0.68
CA PRO A 92 -10.46 -3.30 0.02
C PRO A 92 -10.45 -3.50 1.55
N LEU A 93 -10.19 -4.72 2.03
CA LEU A 93 -10.10 -4.99 3.46
C LEU A 93 -8.90 -4.30 4.09
N VAL A 94 -7.75 -4.30 3.42
CA VAL A 94 -6.55 -3.61 3.92
C VAL A 94 -6.75 -2.11 3.90
N TRP A 95 -7.35 -1.59 2.83
CA TRP A 95 -7.74 -0.20 2.76
C TRP A 95 -8.61 0.19 3.97
N TYR A 96 -9.68 -0.57 4.23
CA TYR A 96 -10.57 -0.35 5.37
C TYR A 96 -9.84 -0.35 6.71
N LEU A 97 -8.96 -1.32 6.96
CA LEU A 97 -8.19 -1.38 8.21
C LEU A 97 -7.25 -0.17 8.36
N THR A 98 -6.55 0.20 7.29
CA THR A 98 -5.70 1.40 7.31
C THR A 98 -6.51 2.68 7.47
N GLU A 99 -7.75 2.73 6.97
CA GLU A 99 -8.66 3.85 7.18
C GLU A 99 -9.09 3.97 8.62
N CYS A 100 -9.40 2.87 9.30
CA CYS A 100 -9.69 2.87 10.73
C CYS A 100 -8.52 3.39 11.58
N MET A 101 -7.28 3.20 11.15
CA MET A 101 -6.08 3.70 11.86
C MET A 101 -5.72 5.15 11.48
N ALA A 102 -5.89 5.53 10.22
CA ALA A 102 -5.40 6.79 9.68
C ALA A 102 -6.43 7.93 9.71
N ALA A 103 -7.72 7.60 9.61
CA ALA A 103 -8.77 8.58 9.49
C ALA A 103 -9.45 8.81 10.85
N PRO A 104 -9.39 10.04 11.41
CA PRO A 104 -10.18 10.36 12.58
C PRO A 104 -11.67 10.31 12.23
N LYS A 105 -12.43 9.60 13.06
CA LYS A 105 -13.89 9.54 12.96
C LYS A 105 -14.49 10.42 14.04
N LYS A 106 -15.52 11.21 13.71
CA LYS A 106 -16.37 11.89 14.69
C LYS A 106 -17.78 11.39 14.48
N ASN A 107 -18.39 10.84 15.53
CA ASN A 107 -19.72 10.22 15.47
C ASN A 107 -19.84 9.12 14.38
N GLY A 108 -18.77 8.36 14.15
CA GLY A 108 -18.74 7.30 13.13
C GLY A 108 -18.46 7.79 11.69
N GLU A 109 -18.55 9.10 11.43
CA GLU A 109 -18.26 9.67 10.11
C GLU A 109 -16.79 10.08 9.97
N LEU A 110 -16.26 9.93 8.76
CA LEU A 110 -14.87 10.26 8.41
C LEU A 110 -14.66 11.77 8.32
N ILE A 111 -13.77 12.32 9.14
CA ILE A 111 -13.38 13.73 9.01
C ILE A 111 -12.27 13.86 7.96
N VAL A 112 -12.58 14.51 6.85
CA VAL A 112 -11.56 14.85 5.83
C VAL A 112 -10.71 16.01 6.31
N ARG A 113 -9.47 15.72 6.72
CA ARG A 113 -8.49 16.75 7.07
C ARG A 113 -7.86 17.37 5.81
N LYS A 114 -7.97 18.69 5.65
CA LYS A 114 -7.36 19.44 4.52
C LYS A 114 -5.84 19.30 4.44
N ARG A 115 -5.13 19.34 5.59
CA ARG A 115 -3.65 19.29 5.63
C ARG A 115 -3.07 17.88 5.55
N ARG A 116 -3.82 16.86 5.98
CA ARG A 116 -3.37 15.46 6.04
C ARG A 116 -4.51 14.57 5.55
N ASN A 117 -4.70 14.55 4.23
CA ASN A 117 -5.75 13.73 3.63
C ASN A 117 -5.53 12.26 4.02
N PRO A 118 -6.51 11.59 4.64
CA PRO A 118 -6.36 10.20 5.09
C PRO A 118 -5.93 9.24 3.97
N SER A 119 -6.38 9.48 2.74
CA SER A 119 -6.01 8.65 1.58
C SER A 119 -4.52 8.65 1.27
N ILE A 120 -3.81 9.77 1.50
CA ILE A 120 -2.36 9.87 1.31
C ILE A 120 -1.63 9.03 2.37
N ILE A 121 -2.09 9.10 3.62
CA ILE A 121 -1.52 8.33 4.73
C ILE A 121 -1.74 6.84 4.52
N GLN A 122 -2.96 6.43 4.16
CA GLN A 122 -3.32 5.05 3.88
C GLN A 122 -2.49 4.48 2.72
N THR A 123 -2.44 5.20 1.59
CA THR A 123 -1.64 4.81 0.42
C THR A 123 -0.16 4.66 0.78
N SER A 124 0.36 5.59 1.58
CA SER A 124 1.76 5.54 2.03
C SER A 124 2.03 4.35 2.94
N ALA A 125 1.13 4.06 3.87
CA ALA A 125 1.26 2.94 4.80
C ALA A 125 1.23 1.59 4.05
N ILE A 126 0.24 1.41 3.16
CA ILE A 126 0.10 0.19 2.35
C ILE A 126 1.35 0.00 1.47
N ALA A 127 1.80 1.06 0.78
CA ALA A 127 2.99 0.98 -0.06
C ALA A 127 4.25 0.62 0.73
N SER A 128 4.42 1.14 1.94
CA SER A 128 5.53 0.76 2.82
C SER A 128 5.48 -0.73 3.19
N PHE A 129 4.31 -1.25 3.57
CA PHE A 129 4.17 -2.68 3.88
C PHE A 129 4.44 -3.58 2.68
N VAL A 130 3.98 -3.18 1.48
CA VAL A 130 4.29 -3.91 0.25
C VAL A 130 5.81 -3.96 0.01
N LEU A 131 6.50 -2.83 0.15
CA LEU A 131 7.95 -2.76 -0.01
C LEU A 131 8.69 -3.65 1.01
N CYS A 132 8.25 -3.63 2.28
CA CYS A 132 8.83 -4.50 3.32
C CYS A 132 8.69 -5.99 2.99
N ARG A 133 7.62 -6.39 2.29
CA ARG A 133 7.42 -7.79 1.87
C ARG A 133 8.20 -8.16 0.63
N ASN A 134 8.42 -7.21 -0.27
CA ASN A 134 9.14 -7.43 -1.51
C ASN A 134 9.92 -6.17 -1.90
N GLN A 135 11.25 -6.23 -1.75
CA GLN A 135 12.16 -5.14 -2.11
C GLN A 135 12.05 -4.71 -3.58
N TYR A 136 11.58 -5.60 -4.45
CA TYR A 136 11.40 -5.31 -5.88
C TYR A 136 10.06 -4.65 -6.20
N ALA A 137 9.10 -4.63 -5.26
CA ALA A 137 7.79 -3.96 -5.40
C ALA A 137 7.89 -2.46 -5.05
N ASN A 138 8.82 -1.78 -5.72
CA ASN A 138 9.25 -0.42 -5.43
C ASN A 138 8.45 0.66 -6.21
N GLY A 139 7.61 0.26 -7.17
CA GLY A 139 6.89 1.17 -8.07
C GLY A 139 5.75 1.96 -7.41
N TYR A 140 5.22 1.47 -6.28
CA TYR A 140 4.15 2.17 -5.58
C TYR A 140 4.62 3.44 -4.88
N MET A 141 5.83 3.49 -4.32
CA MET A 141 6.24 4.69 -3.57
C MET A 141 7.76 4.81 -3.35
N ALA A 142 8.50 3.70 -3.36
CA ALA A 142 9.90 3.70 -2.96
C ALA A 142 10.78 4.53 -3.88
N ILE A 143 10.57 4.44 -5.20
CA ILE A 143 11.31 5.25 -6.19
C ILE A 143 11.03 6.73 -5.99
N GLN A 144 9.76 7.10 -5.81
CA GLN A 144 9.38 8.50 -5.60
C GLN A 144 9.98 9.02 -4.29
N ARG A 145 9.89 8.27 -3.18
CA ARG A 145 10.54 8.66 -1.91
C ARG A 145 12.04 8.80 -2.05
N GLY A 146 12.72 7.87 -2.72
CA GLY A 146 14.16 7.94 -2.95
C GLY A 146 14.58 9.20 -3.69
N ILE A 147 13.84 9.58 -4.74
CA ILE A 147 14.07 10.81 -5.50
C ILE A 147 13.86 12.04 -4.62
N TRP A 148 12.80 12.10 -3.80
CA TRP A 148 12.57 13.24 -2.90
C TRP A 148 13.69 13.39 -1.85
N HIS A 149 14.19 12.29 -1.29
CA HIS A 149 15.31 12.34 -0.34
C HIS A 149 16.60 12.83 -1.00
N ILE A 150 16.91 12.38 -2.22
CA ILE A 150 18.10 12.84 -2.97
C ILE A 150 17.93 14.30 -3.41
N ALA A 151 16.77 14.68 -3.95
CA ALA A 151 16.52 16.05 -4.40
C ALA A 151 16.60 17.06 -3.25
N PHE A 152 16.05 16.73 -2.08
CA PHE A 152 16.14 17.61 -0.90
C PHE A 152 17.58 17.71 -0.39
N PHE A 153 18.35 16.62 -0.41
CA PHE A 153 19.76 16.61 -0.05
C PHE A 153 20.62 17.41 -1.04
N VAL A 154 20.41 17.24 -2.35
CA VAL A 154 21.15 17.94 -3.41
C VAL A 154 20.79 19.43 -3.46
N LEU A 155 19.51 19.80 -3.25
CA LEU A 155 19.08 21.19 -3.16
C LEU A 155 19.57 21.85 -1.87
N GLY A 156 19.56 21.13 -0.74
CA GLY A 156 20.15 21.59 0.52
C GLY A 156 21.66 21.85 0.39
N CYS A 157 22.41 20.92 -0.22
CA CYS A 157 23.84 21.10 -0.47
C CYS A 157 24.16 22.16 -1.55
N SER A 158 23.26 22.40 -2.51
CA SER A 158 23.44 23.49 -3.51
C SER A 158 23.15 24.87 -2.93
N PHE A 159 22.26 24.96 -1.94
CA PHE A 159 22.02 26.21 -1.21
C PHE A 159 23.22 26.58 -0.31
N ASP A 160 23.86 25.58 0.30
CA ASP A 160 25.04 25.76 1.15
C ASP A 160 26.31 26.14 0.37
N ARG A 161 26.37 25.83 -0.94
CA ARG A 161 27.47 26.25 -1.83
C ARG A 161 27.29 27.63 -2.48
N ARG A 162 26.16 28.32 -2.29
CA ARG A 162 25.96 29.71 -2.75
C ARG A 162 26.15 30.77 -1.66
N ILE A 163 26.47 30.35 -0.43
CA ILE A 163 26.73 31.24 0.72
C ILE A 163 28.16 31.05 1.24
N ARG A 164 29.12 30.86 0.33
CA ARG A 164 30.55 31.06 0.59
C ARG A 164 31.19 31.77 -0.58
#